data_AF-A0ABD7RMS2-F1
#
_entry.id   AF-A0ABD7RMS2-F1
#
_cell.length_a   1.000
_cell.length_b   1.000
_cell.length_c   1.000
_cell.angle_alpha   90.00
_cell.angle_beta   90.00
_cell.angle_gamma   90.00
#
_symmetry.space_group_name_H-M   'P 1'
#
loop_
_entity.id
_entity.type
_entity.pdbx_description
1 polymer ?
#
loop_
_entity_poly.entity_id
_entity_poly.type
_entity_poly.pdbx_seq_one_letter_code
_entity_poly.pdbx_strand_id
1 'polypeptide(L)'
;MPTSAWPVVVARTENLKLTFTCPASLKADLERYAALHSHTYGEEVDALTLIPHMLEAFMARDRVFKRNNKPALSAAPQTTDPR
;
A
#
# COMPACT_ATOMS: atom_id res chain seq x y z
N MET A 1 36.39 1.28 -25.92
CA MET A 1 35.76 1.61 -24.63
C MET A 1 34.42 0.88 -24.57
N PRO A 2 34.21 -0.14 -23.72
CA PRO A 2 32.90 -0.77 -23.59
C PRO A 2 31.99 0.11 -22.73
N THR A 3 30.86 0.53 -23.30
CA THR A 3 29.78 1.23 -22.59
C THR A 3 29.20 0.29 -21.53
N SER A 4 29.44 0.60 -20.26
CA SER A 4 28.85 -0.14 -19.14
C SER A 4 27.34 0.03 -19.16
N ALA A 5 26.63 -1.03 -19.54
CA ALA A 5 25.20 -1.17 -19.33
C ALA A 5 24.98 -1.48 -17.85
N TRP A 6 24.58 -0.48 -17.09
CA TRP A 6 24.13 -0.69 -15.71
C TRP A 6 22.85 -1.53 -15.74
N PRO A 7 22.72 -2.58 -14.92
CA PRO A 7 21.47 -3.32 -14.84
C PRO A 7 20.42 -2.38 -14.27
N VAL A 8 19.46 -1.98 -15.11
CA VAL A 8 18.25 -1.31 -14.65
C VAL A 8 17.49 -2.33 -13.83
N VAL A 9 17.63 -2.28 -12.50
CA VAL A 9 16.79 -3.06 -11.59
C VAL A 9 15.40 -2.46 -11.64
N VAL A 10 14.57 -2.97 -12.56
CA VAL A 10 13.14 -2.66 -12.57
C VAL A 10 12.53 -3.39 -11.38
N ALA A 11 12.08 -2.64 -10.38
CA ALA A 11 11.33 -3.20 -9.26
C ALA A 11 10.07 -3.88 -9.82
N ARG A 12 10.06 -5.22 -9.80
CA ARG A 12 8.94 -5.99 -10.32
C ARG A 12 7.80 -5.88 -9.32
N THR A 13 6.74 -5.20 -9.71
CA THR A 13 5.49 -5.22 -8.94
C THR A 13 4.89 -6.61 -9.12
N GLU A 14 4.84 -7.39 -8.05
CA GLU A 14 4.16 -8.68 -8.07
C GLU A 14 2.67 -8.45 -7.82
N ASN A 15 1.84 -8.73 -8.83
CA ASN A 15 0.39 -8.68 -8.69
C ASN A 15 -0.11 -9.96 -8.02
N LEU A 16 -0.70 -9.83 -6.84
CA LEU A 16 -1.32 -10.95 -6.11
C LEU A 16 -2.84 -10.85 -6.18
N LYS A 17 -3.51 -11.96 -6.53
CA LYS A 17 -4.97 -12.04 -6.52
C LYS A 17 -5.44 -12.44 -5.12
N LEU A 18 -6.26 -11.58 -4.51
CA LEU A 18 -6.87 -11.81 -3.20
C LEU A 18 -8.38 -12.00 -3.38
N THR A 19 -8.93 -13.03 -2.72
CA THR A 19 -10.39 -13.26 -2.64
C THR A 19 -10.83 -12.92 -1.23
N PHE A 20 -11.86 -12.08 -1.11
CA PHE A 20 -12.44 -11.72 0.18
C PHE A 20 -13.96 -11.89 0.16
N THR A 21 -14.52 -12.32 1.28
CA THR A 21 -15.97 -12.32 1.50
C THR A 21 -16.37 -10.95 2.02
N CYS A 22 -17.17 -10.20 1.26
CA CYS A 22 -17.71 -8.92 1.70
C CYS A 22 -19.24 -8.98 1.85
N PRO A 23 -19.81 -8.20 2.78
CA PRO A 23 -21.25 -7.95 2.80
C PRO A 23 -21.71 -7.28 1.51
N ALA A 24 -22.92 -7.60 1.05
CA ALA A 24 -23.50 -7.01 -0.15
C ALA A 24 -23.65 -5.48 -0.06
N SER A 25 -23.93 -4.96 1.14
CA SER A 25 -24.00 -3.51 1.39
C SER A 25 -22.67 -2.82 1.10
N LEU A 26 -21.56 -3.39 1.55
CA LEU A 26 -20.22 -2.83 1.31
C LEU A 26 -19.89 -2.81 -0.18
N LYS A 27 -20.25 -3.87 -0.93
CA LYS A 27 -20.08 -3.88 -2.40
C LYS A 27 -20.86 -2.74 -3.06
N ALA A 28 -22.13 -2.55 -2.68
CA ALA A 28 -22.97 -1.50 -3.24
C ALA A 28 -22.42 -0.09 -2.94
N ASP A 29 -21.91 0.13 -1.72
CA ASP A 29 -21.30 1.40 -1.34
C ASP A 29 -20.01 1.69 -2.15
N LEU A 30 -19.19 0.66 -2.40
CA LEU A 30 -17.99 0.77 -3.22
C LEU A 30 -18.32 1.08 -4.69
N GLU A 31 -19.33 0.41 -5.27
CA GLU A 31 -19.80 0.70 -6.63
C GLU A 31 -20.34 2.13 -6.76
N ARG A 32 -21.11 2.60 -5.78
CA ARG A 32 -21.61 3.97 -5.74
C ARG A 32 -20.48 4.99 -5.62
N TYR A 33 -19.48 4.70 -4.79
CA TYR A 33 -18.31 5.56 -4.63
C TYR A 33 -17.49 5.64 -5.93
N ALA A 34 -17.31 4.50 -6.61
CA ALA A 34 -16.63 4.43 -7.89
C ALA A 34 -17.37 5.25 -8.98
N ALA A 35 -18.69 5.15 -9.04
CA ALA A 35 -19.52 5.95 -9.94
C ALA A 35 -19.40 7.46 -9.67
N LEU A 36 -19.38 7.87 -8.39
CA LEU A 36 -19.16 9.26 -8.01
C LEU A 36 -17.75 9.75 -8.39
N HIS A 37 -16.73 8.90 -8.21
CA HIS A 37 -15.36 9.22 -8.57
C HIS A 37 -15.22 9.40 -10.09
N SER A 38 -15.83 8.51 -10.87
CA SER A 38 -15.89 8.63 -12.33
C SER A 38 -16.56 9.93 -12.77
N HIS A 39 -17.69 10.27 -12.17
CA HIS A 39 -18.38 11.53 -12.48
C HIS A 39 -17.54 12.78 -12.16
N THR A 40 -16.73 12.73 -11.10
CA THR A 40 -15.94 13.88 -10.64
C THR A 40 -14.67 14.09 -11.46
N TYR A 41 -14.01 13.01 -11.89
CA TYR A 41 -12.70 13.06 -12.55
C TYR A 41 -12.75 12.71 -14.04
N GLY A 42 -13.90 12.30 -14.56
CA GLY A 42 -14.14 12.02 -15.99
C GLY A 42 -13.55 10.69 -16.49
N GLU A 43 -12.99 9.87 -15.60
CA GLU A 43 -12.41 8.57 -15.92
C GLU A 43 -13.24 7.45 -15.29
N GLU A 44 -13.63 6.45 -16.07
CA GLU A 44 -14.35 5.29 -15.53
C GLU A 44 -13.44 4.50 -14.58
N VAL A 45 -13.69 4.66 -13.28
CA VAL A 45 -13.02 3.90 -12.24
C VAL A 45 -13.96 2.80 -11.76
N ASP A 46 -13.50 1.55 -11.81
CA ASP A 46 -14.19 0.41 -11.20
C ASP A 46 -13.83 0.30 -9.71
N ALA A 47 -14.77 -0.19 -8.90
CA ALA A 47 -14.50 -0.47 -7.50
C ALA A 47 -13.30 -1.43 -7.34
N LEU A 48 -13.13 -2.42 -8.23
CA LEU A 48 -12.02 -3.37 -8.15
C LEU A 48 -10.64 -2.73 -8.37
N THR A 49 -10.56 -1.67 -9.18
CA THR A 49 -9.31 -0.94 -9.38
C THR A 49 -9.06 0.04 -8.24
N LEU A 50 -10.12 0.54 -7.61
CA LEU A 50 -10.04 1.50 -6.51
C LEU A 50 -9.74 0.84 -5.15
N ILE A 51 -10.22 -0.38 -4.91
CA ILE A 51 -10.04 -1.11 -3.64
C ILE A 51 -8.55 -1.21 -3.24
N PRO A 52 -7.60 -1.62 -4.12
CA PRO A 52 -6.17 -1.65 -3.77
C PRO A 52 -5.65 -0.29 -3.28
N HIS A 53 -6.00 0.79 -3.97
CA HIS A 53 -5.58 2.15 -3.60
C HIS A 53 -6.20 2.62 -2.28
N MET A 54 -7.47 2.30 -2.04
CA MET A 54 -8.14 2.61 -0.77
C MET A 54 -7.49 1.87 0.39
N LEU A 55 -7.17 0.59 0.21
CA LEU A 55 -6.47 -0.21 1.21
C LEU A 55 -5.06 0.30 1.47
N GLU A 56 -4.31 0.66 0.42
CA GLU A 56 -2.98 1.25 0.56
C GLU A 56 -3.03 2.56 1.34
N ALA A 57 -3.94 3.47 0.99
CA ALA A 57 -4.14 4.72 1.71
C ALA A 57 -4.57 4.50 3.16
N PHE A 58 -5.40 3.49 3.42
CA PHE A 58 -5.82 3.09 4.76
C PHE A 58 -4.61 2.61 5.58
N MET A 59 -3.81 1.67 5.05
CA MET A 59 -2.61 1.17 5.73
C MET A 59 -1.57 2.27 5.97
N ALA A 60 -1.40 3.18 5.00
CA ALA A 60 -0.52 4.33 5.13
C ALA A 60 -1.01 5.35 6.17
N ARG A 61 -2.28 5.34 6.56
CA ARG A 61 -2.86 6.24 7.58
C ARG A 61 -2.99 5.58 8.95
N ASP A 62 -3.02 4.25 9.02
CA ASP A 62 -3.12 3.52 10.27
C ASP A 62 -1.85 3.69 11.13
N ARG A 63 -1.97 4.50 12.18
CA ARG A 63 -0.89 4.80 13.13
C ARG A 63 -0.55 3.59 14.01
N VAL A 64 -1.53 2.72 14.28
CA VAL A 64 -1.31 1.48 15.05
C VAL A 64 -0.47 0.53 14.22
N PHE A 65 -0.78 0.40 12.94
CA PHE A 65 0.02 -0.37 11.99
C PHE A 65 1.46 0.16 11.88
N LYS A 66 1.64 1.48 11.75
CA LYS A 66 2.98 2.11 11.68
C LYS A 66 3.82 1.93 12.94
N ARG A 67 3.22 1.94 14.13
CA ARG A 67 3.96 1.80 15.40
C ARG A 67 4.60 0.42 15.53
N ASN A 68 3.94 -0.60 15.00
CA ASN A 68 4.38 -1.99 15.10
C ASN A 68 5.31 -2.40 13.96
N ASN A 69 5.44 -1.59 12.89
CA ASN A 69 6.32 -1.87 11.75
C ASN A 69 7.66 -1.10 11.81
N LYS A 70 8.04 -0.54 12.97
CA LYS A 70 9.43 -0.17 13.18
C LYS A 70 10.21 -1.49 13.33
N PRO A 71 11.14 -1.85 12.43
CA PRO A 71 12.15 -2.83 12.80
C PRO A 71 12.76 -2.32 14.11
N ALA A 72 12.93 -3.20 15.08
CA ALA A 72 13.55 -2.89 16.37
C ALA A 72 15.03 -2.53 16.14
N LEU A 73 15.30 -1.42 15.45
CA LEU A 73 16.62 -0.87 15.24
C LEU A 73 16.79 0.31 16.20
N SER A 74 16.81 -0.01 17.49
CA SER A 74 17.47 0.76 18.55
C SER A 74 17.19 0.10 19.90
N ALA A 75 17.79 -1.06 20.10
CA ALA A 75 18.23 -1.48 21.42
C ALA A 75 19.64 -2.06 21.27
N ALA A 76 20.56 -1.24 20.77
CA ALA A 76 21.97 -1.51 20.96
C ALA A 76 22.30 -1.16 22.42
N PRO A 77 22.94 -2.06 23.19
CA PRO A 77 23.34 -1.77 24.55
C PRO A 77 24.44 -0.71 24.51
N GLN A 78 24.13 0.50 24.97
CA GLN A 78 25.13 1.51 25.28
C GLN A 78 25.84 1.07 26.55
N THR A 79 26.78 0.13 26.42
CA THR A 79 27.82 -0.11 27.43
C THR A 79 28.67 1.15 27.48
N THR A 80 28.33 2.05 28.40
CA THR A 80 29.25 3.08 28.87
C THR A 80 30.01 2.46 30.04
N ASP A 81 31.28 2.16 29.78
CA ASP A 81 32.24 1.57 30.70
C ASP A 81 32.40 2.44 31.98
N PRO A 82 32.85 1.84 33.10
CA PRO A 82 32.74 2.33 34.46
C PRO A 82 33.89 3.28 34.82
N ARG A 83 33.69 3.97 35.94
CA ARG A 83 34.70 4.80 36.61
C ARG A 83 35.75 3.96 37.31
#